data_AF-A0A0N0HIJ9-F1
#
_entry.id   AF-A0A0N0HIJ9-F1
#
_cell.length_a   1.000
_cell.length_b   1.000
_cell.length_c   1.000
_cell.angle_alpha   90.00
_cell.angle_beta   90.00
_cell.angle_gamma   90.00
#
_symmetry.space_group_name_H-M   'P 1'
#
loop_
_entity.id
_entity.type
_entity.pdbx_description
1 polymer ?
#
loop_
_entity_poly.entity_id
_entity_poly.type
_entity_poly.pdbx_seq_one_letter_code
_entity_poly.pdbx_strand_id
1 'polypeptide(L)'
;MALRQRLGLRRERVGFRAQEISVKLSIPFVAEINGVWVPAEPEREASWELYVELATRISVVELGEDEGLLREALSSLYTVFGTTREILRRYGPAVAPRVAPGNVTFGVLAVNVLNLSIRPLLSRWHPLLTAHEATRSPQVDPVAHERQWARAAELRAEIESVRKVLLALAQTLNEVAGVGDLITVQMPRQQQV
;
A
#
# COMPACT_ATOMS: atom_id res chain seq x y z
N MET A 1 -24.21 33.17 43.16
CA MET A 1 -24.81 32.33 42.10
C MET A 1 -24.21 32.72 40.76
N ALA A 2 -23.24 31.95 40.25
CA ALA A 2 -22.57 32.23 38.98
C ALA A 2 -22.82 31.08 38.00
N LEU A 3 -23.68 31.32 37.01
CA LEU A 3 -24.02 30.35 35.97
C LEU A 3 -23.05 30.52 34.79
N ARG A 4 -22.00 29.69 34.74
CA ARG A 4 -21.16 29.55 33.54
C ARG A 4 -21.89 28.69 32.51
N GLN A 5 -22.48 29.31 31.49
CA GLN A 5 -22.94 28.61 30.29
C GLN A 5 -21.71 28.09 29.52
N ARG A 6 -21.62 26.75 29.40
CA ARG A 6 -20.68 26.07 28.52
C ARG A 6 -21.13 26.30 27.08
N LEU A 7 -20.40 27.15 26.36
CA LEU A 7 -20.44 27.20 24.89
C LEU A 7 -19.85 25.89 24.35
N GLY A 8 -20.73 24.94 24.04
CA GLY A 8 -20.38 23.79 23.21
C GLY A 8 -20.17 24.26 21.78
N LEU A 9 -18.91 24.42 21.38
CA LEU A 9 -18.54 24.57 19.97
C LEU A 9 -18.93 23.27 19.26
N ARG A 10 -20.13 23.23 18.67
CA ARG A 10 -20.44 22.27 17.61
C ARG A 10 -19.49 22.59 16.46
N ARG A 11 -18.45 21.76 16.29
CA ARG A 11 -17.73 21.67 15.03
C ARG A 11 -18.79 21.35 13.96
N GLU A 12 -19.14 22.33 13.14
CA GLU A 12 -19.83 22.08 11.88
C GLU A 12 -18.93 21.13 11.10
N ARG A 13 -19.30 19.85 11.05
CA ARG A 13 -18.70 18.92 10.10
C ARG A 13 -19.13 19.42 8.73
N VAL A 14 -18.21 20.10 8.03
CA VAL A 14 -18.34 20.33 6.58
C VAL A 14 -18.69 18.96 5.99
N GLY A 15 -19.92 18.83 5.50
CA GLY A 15 -20.45 17.55 5.07
C GLY A 15 -19.57 16.96 3.98
N PHE A 16 -18.97 15.80 4.23
CA PHE A 16 -18.29 15.04 3.21
C PHE A 16 -19.31 14.70 2.11
N ARG A 17 -19.06 15.17 0.88
CA ARG A 17 -19.82 14.76 -0.29
C ARG A 17 -19.06 13.62 -0.94
N ALA A 18 -19.62 12.40 -0.86
CA ALA A 18 -19.04 11.24 -1.49
C ALA A 18 -18.88 11.50 -3.00
N GLN A 19 -17.64 11.41 -3.47
CA GLN A 19 -17.31 11.49 -4.89
C GLN A 19 -17.14 10.06 -5.42
N GLU A 20 -17.62 9.84 -6.64
CA GLU A 20 -17.43 8.58 -7.33
C GLU A 20 -16.03 8.51 -7.92
N ILE A 21 -15.28 7.44 -7.60
CA ILE A 21 -13.89 7.24 -8.02
C ILE A 21 -13.83 5.95 -8.84
N SER A 22 -13.22 6.03 -10.04
CA SER A 22 -12.99 4.85 -10.85
C SER A 22 -11.72 4.14 -10.37
N VAL A 23 -11.83 2.85 -10.08
CA VAL A 23 -10.71 2.03 -9.63
C VAL A 23 -10.30 1.09 -10.74
N LYS A 24 -9.02 1.14 -11.10
CA LYS A 24 -8.39 0.21 -12.04
C LYS A 24 -7.03 -0.23 -11.49
N LEU A 25 -6.94 -1.50 -11.07
CA LEU A 25 -5.70 -2.12 -10.63
C LEU A 25 -5.37 -3.31 -11.52
N SER A 26 -4.24 -3.24 -12.22
CA SER A 26 -3.72 -4.34 -13.03
C SER A 26 -2.73 -5.14 -12.20
N ILE A 27 -3.06 -6.41 -11.92
CA ILE A 27 -2.17 -7.35 -11.22
C ILE A 27 -1.55 -8.28 -12.26
N PRO A 28 -0.25 -8.11 -12.59
CA PRO A 28 0.37 -8.84 -13.69
C PRO A 28 0.16 -10.36 -13.59
N PHE A 29 -0.27 -10.96 -14.69
CA PHE A 29 -0.45 -12.42 -14.86
C PHE A 29 -1.51 -13.09 -13.95
N VAL A 30 -2.27 -12.32 -13.17
CA VAL A 30 -3.27 -12.85 -12.22
C VAL A 30 -4.66 -12.32 -12.52
N ALA A 31 -4.86 -11.01 -12.48
CA ALA A 31 -6.19 -10.41 -12.52
C ALA A 31 -6.16 -8.92 -12.85
N GLU A 32 -7.32 -8.41 -13.26
CA GLU A 32 -7.60 -6.98 -13.33
C GLU A 32 -8.77 -6.68 -12.39
N ILE A 33 -8.58 -5.71 -11.49
CA ILE A 33 -9.64 -5.25 -10.59
C ILE A 33 -10.15 -3.92 -11.14
N ASN A 34 -11.39 -3.94 -11.62
CA ASN A 34 -12.09 -2.77 -12.12
C ASN A 34 -13.37 -2.55 -11.33
N GLY A 35 -13.68 -1.29 -11.04
CA GLY A 35 -14.95 -0.95 -10.45
C GLY A 35 -15.09 0.52 -10.10
N VAL A 36 -16.22 0.83 -9.51
CA VAL A 36 -16.57 2.16 -9.05
C VAL A 36 -16.57 2.18 -7.53
N TRP A 37 -15.92 3.18 -6.94
CA TRP A 37 -15.88 3.37 -5.49
C TRP A 37 -16.62 4.64 -5.12
N VAL A 38 -17.67 4.49 -4.32
CA VAL A 38 -18.38 5.60 -3.67
C VAL A 38 -18.11 5.49 -2.16
N PRO A 39 -17.00 6.05 -1.66
CA PRO A 39 -16.52 5.79 -0.30
C PRO A 39 -17.43 6.44 0.74
N ALA A 40 -17.71 5.70 1.82
CA ALA A 40 -18.26 6.28 3.05
C ALA A 40 -17.14 6.90 3.92
N GLU A 41 -17.52 7.70 4.93
CA GLU A 41 -16.55 8.34 5.83
C GLU A 41 -15.55 7.36 6.47
N PRO A 42 -15.95 6.17 6.98
CA PRO A 42 -14.98 5.20 7.51
C PRO A 42 -13.99 4.68 6.46
N GLU A 43 -14.42 4.53 5.21
CA GLU A 43 -13.54 4.12 4.11
C GLU A 43 -12.55 5.21 3.74
N ARG A 44 -12.97 6.48 3.79
CA ARG A 44 -12.08 7.62 3.61
C ARG A 44 -10.99 7.68 4.67
N GLU A 45 -11.37 7.55 5.94
CA GLU A 45 -10.44 7.56 7.07
C GLU A 45 -9.47 6.35 7.00
N ALA A 46 -9.97 5.16 6.70
CA ALA A 46 -9.14 3.97 6.51
C ALA A 46 -8.18 4.11 5.31
N SER A 47 -8.63 4.77 4.23
CA SER A 47 -7.80 5.02 3.05
C SER A 47 -6.64 5.96 3.37
N TRP A 48 -6.86 6.99 4.18
CA TRP A 48 -5.79 7.84 4.68
C TRP A 48 -4.74 7.04 5.45
N GLU A 49 -5.15 6.19 6.40
CA GLU A 49 -4.21 5.41 7.19
C GLU A 49 -3.37 4.45 6.34
N LEU A 50 -4.01 3.69 5.44
CA LEU A 50 -3.27 2.77 4.56
C LEU A 50 -2.40 3.53 3.56
N TYR A 51 -2.85 4.69 3.07
CA TYR A 51 -2.06 5.53 2.18
C TYR A 51 -0.77 6.03 2.84
N VAL A 52 -0.83 6.54 4.07
CA VAL A 52 0.36 6.98 4.82
C VAL A 52 1.36 5.84 4.99
N GLU A 53 0.84 4.65 5.33
CA GLU A 53 1.66 3.46 5.47
C GLU A 53 2.34 3.10 4.15
N LEU A 54 1.62 3.08 3.03
CA LEU A 54 2.22 2.81 1.73
C LEU A 54 3.22 3.90 1.32
N ALA A 55 2.90 5.18 1.49
CA ALA A 55 3.73 6.30 1.05
C ALA A 55 5.07 6.42 1.79
N THR A 56 5.18 5.87 2.99
CA THR A 56 6.37 6.00 3.85
C THR A 56 7.22 4.73 3.93
N ARG A 57 6.79 3.64 3.27
CA ARG A 57 7.49 2.35 3.31
C ARG A 57 8.48 2.20 2.16
N ILE A 58 9.54 1.45 2.43
CA ILE A 58 10.53 1.03 1.42
C ILE A 58 9.86 0.27 0.26
N SER A 59 8.72 -0.41 0.49
CA SER A 59 8.00 -1.17 -0.54
C SER A 59 7.40 -0.34 -1.69
N VAL A 60 7.41 0.98 -1.61
CA VAL A 60 7.04 1.87 -2.74
C VAL A 60 8.21 2.64 -3.34
N VAL A 61 9.39 2.57 -2.71
CA VAL A 61 10.63 3.16 -3.22
C VAL A 61 11.27 2.17 -4.19
N GLU A 62 11.73 2.68 -5.33
CA GLU A 62 12.47 1.86 -6.29
C GLU A 62 13.78 1.39 -5.67
N LEU A 63 14.08 0.10 -5.76
CA LEU A 63 15.39 -0.41 -5.41
C LEU A 63 16.23 -0.38 -6.69
N GLY A 64 17.26 0.47 -6.72
CA GLY A 64 18.27 0.41 -7.76
C GLY A 64 18.93 -0.97 -7.85
N GLU A 65 19.57 -1.29 -8.98
CA GLU A 65 20.16 -2.62 -9.22
C GLU A 65 21.12 -3.07 -8.11
N ASP A 66 21.83 -2.11 -7.51
CA ASP A 66 22.82 -2.32 -6.45
C ASP A 66 22.35 -1.90 -5.04
N GLU A 67 21.09 -1.49 -4.88
CA GLU A 67 20.58 -0.94 -3.63
C GLU A 67 19.74 -1.95 -2.83
N GLY A 68 19.87 -1.85 -1.50
CA GLY A 68 19.10 -2.64 -0.56
C GLY A 68 19.39 -4.15 -0.58
N LEU A 69 18.62 -4.87 0.24
CA LEU A 69 18.64 -6.33 0.32
C LEU A 69 17.24 -6.85 -0.03
N LEU A 70 17.18 -7.96 -0.78
CA LEU A 70 15.93 -8.63 -1.14
C LEU A 70 15.16 -9.06 0.12
N ARG A 71 15.88 -9.47 1.17
CA ARG A 71 15.30 -9.81 2.47
C ARG A 71 14.50 -8.67 3.07
N GLU A 72 15.05 -7.46 3.06
CA GLU A 72 14.40 -6.28 3.64
C GLU A 72 13.19 -5.86 2.81
N ALA A 73 13.28 -5.96 1.48
CA ALA A 73 12.16 -5.71 0.58
C ALA A 73 10.98 -6.67 0.85
N LEU A 74 11.24 -7.98 0.91
CA LEU A 74 10.20 -8.97 1.20
C LEU A 74 9.62 -8.80 2.62
N SER A 75 10.46 -8.51 3.61
CA SER A 75 10.01 -8.22 4.98
C SER A 75 9.10 -6.99 5.03
N SER A 76 9.46 -5.92 4.33
CA SER A 76 8.62 -4.71 4.21
C SER A 76 7.25 -5.03 3.60
N LEU A 77 7.21 -5.78 2.50
CA LEU A 77 5.97 -6.23 1.87
C LEU A 77 5.12 -7.12 2.80
N TYR A 78 5.75 -8.02 3.56
CA TYR A 78 5.05 -8.87 4.52
C TYR A 78 4.34 -8.06 5.61
N THR A 79 4.95 -6.98 6.10
CA THR A 79 4.34 -6.15 7.15
C THR A 79 3.04 -5.45 6.71
N VAL A 80 2.81 -5.26 5.40
CA VAL A 80 1.56 -4.69 4.85
C VAL A 80 0.34 -5.55 5.24
N PHE A 81 0.48 -6.87 5.40
CA PHE A 81 -0.59 -7.73 5.92
C PHE A 81 -1.00 -7.35 7.35
N GLY A 82 -0.02 -7.05 8.21
CA GLY A 82 -0.24 -6.66 9.59
C GLY A 82 -1.01 -5.34 9.67
N THR A 83 -0.47 -4.31 9.02
CA THR A 83 -1.06 -2.97 8.93
C THR A 83 -2.49 -3.02 8.39
N THR A 84 -2.70 -3.69 7.25
CA THR A 84 -4.04 -3.78 6.64
C THR A 84 -5.03 -4.48 7.58
N ARG A 85 -4.61 -5.57 8.26
CA ARG A 85 -5.48 -6.28 9.22
C ARG A 85 -5.83 -5.42 10.43
N GLU A 86 -4.92 -4.56 10.88
CA GLU A 86 -5.20 -3.62 11.97
C GLU A 86 -6.23 -2.57 11.57
N ILE A 87 -6.08 -1.97 10.37
CA ILE A 87 -7.03 -1.01 9.83
C ILE A 87 -8.41 -1.67 9.68
N LEU A 88 -8.50 -2.84 9.04
CA LEU A 88 -9.76 -3.58 8.88
C LEU A 88 -10.44 -3.89 10.22
N ARG A 89 -9.68 -4.25 11.26
CA ARG A 89 -10.23 -4.51 12.60
C ARG A 89 -10.70 -3.25 13.30
N ARG A 90 -9.97 -2.13 13.14
CA ARG A 90 -10.29 -0.85 13.77
C ARG A 90 -11.60 -0.26 13.23
N TYR A 91 -11.77 -0.25 11.91
CA TYR A 91 -12.96 0.31 11.26
C TYR A 91 -14.11 -0.70 11.12
N GLY A 92 -13.81 -1.99 11.25
CA GLY A 92 -14.80 -3.07 11.28
C GLY A 92 -15.55 -3.24 9.95
N PRO A 93 -16.79 -3.75 9.96
CA PRO A 93 -17.54 -4.04 8.73
C PRO A 93 -17.88 -2.79 7.90
N ALA A 94 -17.76 -1.59 8.46
CA ALA A 94 -18.09 -0.33 7.78
C ALA A 94 -17.14 -0.02 6.60
N VAL A 95 -15.95 -0.64 6.56
CA VAL A 95 -15.01 -0.49 5.43
C VAL A 95 -15.10 -1.62 4.40
N ALA A 96 -16.04 -2.55 4.58
CA ALA A 96 -16.35 -3.60 3.62
C ALA A 96 -17.87 -3.88 3.56
N PRO A 97 -18.72 -2.85 3.35
CA PRO A 97 -20.15 -3.07 3.23
C PRO A 97 -20.46 -3.93 1.99
N ARG A 98 -21.62 -4.58 2.00
CA ARG A 98 -22.14 -5.22 0.78
C ARG A 98 -22.52 -4.11 -0.20
N VAL A 99 -21.97 -4.17 -1.41
CA VAL A 99 -22.22 -3.21 -2.49
C VAL A 99 -22.76 -3.93 -3.73
N ALA A 100 -23.39 -3.16 -4.64
CA ALA A 100 -23.87 -3.69 -5.90
C ALA A 100 -22.71 -4.22 -6.78
N PRO A 101 -22.95 -5.18 -7.69
CA PRO A 101 -21.95 -5.60 -8.66
C PRO A 101 -21.38 -4.41 -9.44
N GLY A 102 -20.06 -4.42 -9.68
CA GLY A 102 -19.35 -3.31 -10.31
C GLY A 102 -18.84 -2.25 -9.33
N ASN A 103 -19.31 -2.26 -8.08
CA ASN A 103 -18.77 -1.39 -7.03
C ASN A 103 -17.72 -2.12 -6.20
N VAL A 104 -16.77 -1.34 -5.68
CA VAL A 104 -15.69 -1.81 -4.79
C VAL A 104 -15.73 -1.08 -3.46
N THR A 105 -15.05 -1.65 -2.47
CA THR A 105 -14.92 -1.08 -1.12
C THR A 105 -13.46 -1.14 -0.67
N PHE A 106 -13.10 -0.33 0.33
CA PHE A 106 -11.75 -0.32 0.91
C PHE A 106 -11.27 -1.73 1.23
N GLY A 107 -12.07 -2.47 2.00
CA GLY A 107 -11.64 -3.77 2.53
C GLY A 107 -11.53 -4.83 1.45
N VAL A 108 -12.42 -4.83 0.46
CA VAL A 108 -12.33 -5.75 -0.69
C VAL A 108 -11.08 -5.45 -1.52
N LEU A 109 -10.79 -4.18 -1.81
CA LEU A 109 -9.61 -3.80 -2.57
C LEU A 109 -8.31 -4.16 -1.82
N ALA A 110 -8.19 -3.76 -0.57
CA ALA A 110 -6.99 -4.00 0.23
C ALA A 110 -6.69 -5.50 0.37
N VAL A 111 -7.71 -6.33 0.67
CA VAL A 111 -7.54 -7.79 0.79
C VAL A 111 -7.20 -8.45 -0.55
N ASN A 112 -7.78 -7.99 -1.66
CA ASN A 112 -7.44 -8.52 -2.97
C ASN A 112 -6.00 -8.20 -3.36
N VAL A 113 -5.51 -6.98 -3.14
CA VAL A 113 -4.10 -6.63 -3.40
C VAL A 113 -3.15 -7.49 -2.57
N LEU A 114 -3.45 -7.70 -1.28
CA LEU A 114 -2.67 -8.59 -0.43
C LEU A 114 -2.62 -10.02 -0.98
N ASN A 115 -3.75 -10.59 -1.37
CA ASN A 115 -3.84 -12.00 -1.74
C ASN A 115 -3.42 -12.31 -3.18
N LEU A 116 -3.65 -11.38 -4.10
CA LEU A 116 -3.39 -11.57 -5.53
C LEU A 116 -2.03 -11.02 -5.95
N SER A 117 -1.49 -10.02 -5.25
CA SER A 117 -0.19 -9.42 -5.58
C SER A 117 0.90 -9.81 -4.58
N ILE A 118 0.71 -9.53 -3.29
CA ILE A 118 1.81 -9.69 -2.32
C ILE A 118 2.00 -11.16 -1.92
N ARG A 119 0.92 -11.89 -1.64
CA ARG A 119 0.98 -13.28 -1.17
C ARG A 119 1.73 -14.20 -2.14
N PRO A 120 1.47 -14.20 -3.46
CA PRO A 120 2.16 -15.11 -4.38
C PRO A 120 3.67 -14.87 -4.40
N LEU A 121 4.09 -13.59 -4.40
CA LEU A 121 5.50 -13.21 -4.30
C LEU A 121 6.13 -13.79 -3.03
N LEU A 122 5.56 -13.47 -1.86
CA LEU A 122 6.13 -13.90 -0.57
C LEU A 122 6.15 -15.43 -0.42
N SER A 123 5.08 -16.11 -0.83
CA SER A 123 4.98 -17.57 -0.76
C SER A 123 6.04 -18.26 -1.61
N ARG A 124 6.36 -17.71 -2.79
CA ARG A 124 7.41 -18.24 -3.64
C ARG A 124 8.80 -17.92 -3.09
N TRP A 125 9.03 -16.66 -2.75
CA TRP A 125 10.39 -16.15 -2.62
C TRP A 125 10.97 -16.24 -1.22
N HIS A 126 10.16 -16.21 -0.16
CA HIS A 126 10.71 -16.36 1.19
C HIS A 126 11.48 -17.69 1.38
N PRO A 127 10.94 -18.87 1.02
CA PRO A 127 11.68 -20.12 1.20
C PRO A 127 12.95 -20.19 0.35
N LEU A 128 12.88 -19.71 -0.90
CA LEU A 128 14.01 -19.71 -1.83
C LEU A 128 15.15 -18.81 -1.35
N LEU A 129 14.82 -17.60 -0.89
CA LEU A 129 15.81 -16.67 -0.36
C LEU A 129 16.42 -17.20 0.93
N THR A 130 15.60 -17.74 1.85
CA THR A 130 16.11 -18.36 3.09
C THR A 130 17.07 -19.52 2.80
N ALA A 131 16.76 -20.36 1.82
CA ALA A 131 17.65 -21.45 1.43
C ALA A 131 19.00 -20.94 0.88
N HIS A 132 18.99 -19.89 0.06
CA HIS A 132 20.21 -19.24 -0.44
C HIS A 132 21.02 -18.60 0.68
N GLU A 133 20.39 -17.84 1.57
CA GLU A 133 21.05 -17.21 2.71
C GLU A 133 21.73 -18.25 3.62
N ALA A 134 21.12 -19.43 3.79
CA ALA A 134 21.68 -20.52 4.58
C ALA A 134 22.96 -21.14 3.99
N THR A 135 23.24 -20.96 2.70
CA THR A 135 24.51 -21.42 2.08
C THR A 135 25.65 -20.42 2.23
N ARG A 136 25.40 -19.25 2.85
CA ARG A 136 26.42 -18.22 3.02
C ARG A 136 27.51 -18.67 3.98
N SER A 137 28.75 -18.62 3.53
CA SER A 137 29.91 -18.80 4.41
C SER A 137 30.02 -17.63 5.40
N PRO A 138 30.38 -17.84 6.68
CA PRO A 138 30.47 -16.76 7.67
C PRO A 138 31.42 -15.62 7.28
N GLN A 139 32.43 -15.90 6.45
CA GLN A 139 33.43 -14.93 5.98
C GLN A 139 32.96 -14.08 4.79
N VAL A 140 31.80 -14.38 4.19
CA VAL A 140 31.28 -13.64 3.04
C VAL A 140 30.22 -12.64 3.51
N ASP A 141 30.36 -11.40 3.06
CA ASP A 141 29.39 -10.34 3.31
C ASP A 141 27.98 -10.71 2.78
N PRO A 142 26.88 -10.45 3.53
CA PRO A 142 25.53 -10.79 3.09
C PRO A 142 25.11 -10.18 1.75
N VAL A 143 25.50 -8.95 1.47
CA VAL A 143 25.19 -8.25 0.21
C VAL A 143 25.94 -8.93 -0.94
N ALA A 144 27.24 -9.20 -0.76
CA ALA A 144 28.03 -9.90 -1.76
C ALA A 144 27.48 -11.30 -2.07
N HIS A 145 27.03 -12.03 -1.04
CA HIS A 145 26.40 -13.34 -1.20
C HIS A 145 25.06 -13.28 -1.94
N GLU A 146 24.21 -12.30 -1.62
CA GLU A 146 22.92 -12.11 -2.30
C GLU A 146 23.11 -11.75 -3.78
N ARG A 147 24.08 -10.87 -4.10
CA ARG A 147 24.37 -10.45 -5.48
C ARG A 147 24.84 -11.59 -6.37
N GLN A 148 25.45 -12.63 -5.80
CA GLN A 148 25.85 -13.83 -6.53
C GLN A 148 24.69 -14.80 -6.80
N TRP A 149 23.51 -14.54 -6.22
CA TRP A 149 22.37 -15.42 -6.40
C TRP A 149 21.81 -15.28 -7.83
N ALA A 150 21.81 -16.39 -8.58
CA ALA A 150 21.32 -16.41 -9.96
C ALA A 150 19.88 -15.92 -10.13
N ARG A 151 19.07 -15.96 -9.06
CA ARG A 151 17.66 -15.55 -9.07
C ARG A 151 17.42 -14.13 -8.53
N ALA A 152 18.48 -13.41 -8.16
CA ALA A 152 18.37 -12.08 -7.59
C ALA A 152 17.67 -11.10 -8.54
N ALA A 153 18.03 -11.12 -9.83
CA ALA A 153 17.40 -10.26 -10.85
C ALA A 153 15.93 -10.61 -11.08
N GLU A 154 15.59 -11.91 -11.10
CA GLU A 154 14.21 -12.41 -11.21
C GLU A 154 13.36 -11.88 -10.04
N LEU A 155 13.86 -11.98 -8.80
CA LEU A 155 13.16 -11.48 -7.63
C LEU A 155 13.00 -9.96 -7.64
N ARG A 156 14.03 -9.20 -8.05
CA ARG A 156 13.93 -7.73 -8.19
C ARG A 156 12.81 -7.34 -9.17
N ALA A 157 12.72 -8.00 -10.31
CA ALA A 157 11.68 -7.73 -11.30
C ALA A 157 10.25 -8.05 -10.78
N GLU A 158 10.10 -9.13 -10.01
CA GLU A 158 8.80 -9.44 -9.39
C GLU A 158 8.44 -8.47 -8.24
N ILE A 159 9.41 -8.05 -7.42
CA ILE A 159 9.20 -6.99 -6.42
C ILE A 159 8.75 -5.70 -7.09
N GLU A 160 9.41 -5.32 -8.18
CA GLU A 160 9.06 -4.14 -8.96
C GLU A 160 7.63 -4.20 -9.53
N SER A 161 7.22 -5.39 -9.96
CA SER A 161 5.85 -5.63 -10.43
C SER A 161 4.82 -5.43 -9.30
N VAL A 162 5.12 -5.90 -8.08
CA VAL A 162 4.27 -5.67 -6.90
C VAL A 162 4.28 -4.19 -6.48
N ARG A 163 5.43 -3.52 -6.54
CA ARG A 163 5.55 -2.08 -6.26
C ARG A 163 4.60 -1.27 -7.13
N LYS A 164 4.52 -1.55 -8.44
CA LYS A 164 3.59 -0.86 -9.35
C LYS A 164 2.13 -1.01 -8.94
N VAL A 165 1.73 -2.21 -8.48
CA VAL A 165 0.37 -2.45 -7.95
C VAL A 165 0.13 -1.64 -6.67
N LEU A 166 1.10 -1.59 -5.77
CA LEU A 166 1.01 -0.82 -4.53
C LEU A 166 0.95 0.70 -4.77
N LEU A 167 1.68 1.21 -5.77
CA LEU A 167 1.61 2.61 -6.18
C LEU A 167 0.23 2.96 -6.74
N ALA A 168 -0.34 2.12 -7.61
CA ALA A 168 -1.68 2.32 -8.14
C ALA A 168 -2.76 2.27 -7.04
N LEU A 169 -2.61 1.35 -6.06
CA LEU A 169 -3.45 1.33 -4.87
C LEU A 169 -3.29 2.63 -4.08
N ALA A 170 -2.06 3.06 -3.80
CA ALA A 170 -1.79 4.27 -3.02
C ALA A 170 -2.39 5.53 -3.68
N GLN A 171 -2.32 5.64 -5.01
CA GLN A 171 -2.98 6.72 -5.77
C GLN A 171 -4.50 6.69 -5.58
N THR A 172 -5.12 5.51 -5.70
CA THR A 172 -6.56 5.35 -5.45
C THR A 172 -6.93 5.76 -4.01
N LEU A 173 -6.14 5.36 -3.02
CA LEU A 173 -6.37 5.69 -1.61
C LEU A 173 -6.17 7.19 -1.33
N ASN A 174 -5.21 7.83 -1.99
CA ASN A 174 -4.99 9.27 -1.94
C ASN A 174 -6.22 10.05 -2.44
N GLU A 175 -6.75 9.66 -3.60
CA GLU A 175 -7.96 10.25 -4.18
C GLU A 175 -9.17 10.09 -3.26
N VAL A 176 -9.37 8.88 -2.72
CA VAL A 176 -10.45 8.59 -1.76
C VAL A 176 -10.31 9.42 -0.49
N ALA A 177 -9.09 9.52 0.06
CA ALA A 177 -8.78 10.31 1.24
C ALA A 177 -9.00 11.82 1.02
N GLY A 178 -8.86 12.29 -0.22
CA GLY A 178 -8.93 13.70 -0.59
C GLY A 178 -7.77 14.52 -0.04
N VAL A 179 -6.57 13.95 -0.05
CA VAL A 179 -5.35 14.53 0.56
C VAL A 179 -4.28 14.82 -0.50
N GLY A 180 -3.25 15.60 -0.13
CA GLY A 180 -2.11 15.85 -1.02
C GLY A 180 -1.28 14.60 -1.30
N ASP A 181 -0.62 14.59 -2.46
CA ASP A 181 0.34 13.53 -2.80
C ASP A 181 1.58 13.62 -1.90
N LEU A 182 1.88 12.51 -1.21
CA LEU A 182 3.01 12.31 -0.29
C LEU A 182 4.11 11.47 -0.94
N ILE A 183 3.82 10.84 -2.08
CA ILE A 183 4.72 9.95 -2.83
C ILE A 183 5.47 10.75 -3.89
N THR A 184 4.77 11.58 -4.66
CA THR A 184 5.41 12.45 -5.66
C THR A 184 5.46 13.90 -5.19
N VAL A 185 6.67 14.37 -4.85
CA VAL A 185 6.90 15.81 -4.65
C VAL A 185 7.14 16.45 -6.02
N GLN A 186 6.07 16.96 -6.64
CA GLN A 186 6.23 17.82 -7.81
C GLN A 186 6.73 19.20 -7.34
N MET A 187 8.03 19.44 -7.44
CA MET A 187 8.57 20.79 -7.30
C MET A 187 8.09 21.63 -8.50
N PRO A 188 7.49 22.81 -8.29
CA PRO A 188 7.15 23.68 -9.40
C PRO A 188 8.43 23.98 -10.18
N ARG A 189 8.42 23.68 -11.50
CA ARG A 189 9.51 24.06 -12.41
C ARG A 189 9.69 25.57 -12.24
N GLN A 190 10.84 25.99 -11.72
CA GLN A 190 11.22 27.39 -11.77
C GLN A 190 11.17 27.81 -13.25
N GLN A 191 10.21 28.66 -13.59
CA GLN A 191 10.23 29.35 -14.87
C GLN A 191 11.54 30.13 -14.87
N GLN A 192 12.49 29.71 -15.70
CA GLN A 192 13.66 30.51 -15.99
C GLN A 192 13.14 31.82 -16.59
N VAL A 193 13.33 32.90 -15.84
CA VAL A 193 13.10 34.28 -16.27
C VAL A 193 14.20 34.69 -17.22
#